data_AF-A0A5E4BMV9-F1
#
_entry.id   AF-A0A5E4BMV9-F1
#
_cell.length_a   1.000
_cell.length_b   1.000
_cell.length_c   1.000
_cell.angle_alpha   90.00
_cell.angle_beta   90.00
_cell.angle_gamma   90.00
#
_symmetry.space_group_name_H-M   'P 1'
#
loop_
_entity.id
_entity.type
_entity.pdbx_description
1 polymer ?
#
loop_
_entity_poly.entity_id
_entity_poly.type
_entity_poly.pdbx_seq_one_letter_code
_entity_poly.pdbx_strand_id
1 'polypeptide(L)' 'HHRIAYLDKGSWLLGNINQTGYFRVNYDLRNWRLLIDQLIRNHEVLSVSNRAGLVDDAFSLA' A
#
# COMPACT_ATOMS: atom_id res chain seq x y z
N HIS A 1 6.52 21.77 -1.90
CA HIS A 1 5.08 21.47 -1.77
C HIS A 1 4.71 20.34 -2.74
N HIS A 2 4.75 19.07 -2.30
CA HIS A 2 4.25 17.96 -3.11
C HIS A 2 2.72 17.93 -2.99
N ARG A 3 2.03 18.45 -4.01
CA ARG A 3 0.61 18.21 -4.21
C ARG A 3 0.46 16.73 -4.55
N ILE A 4 0.00 15.93 -3.59
CA ILE A 4 -0.61 14.65 -3.92
C ILE A 4 -1.84 15.03 -4.75
N ALA A 5 -1.78 14.75 -6.06
CA ALA A 5 -2.95 14.85 -6.94
C ALA A 5 -4.13 14.18 -6.23
N TYR A 6 -5.32 14.78 -6.28
CA TYR A 6 -6.52 14.20 -5.68
C TYR A 6 -6.61 12.74 -6.09
N LEU A 7 -6.27 11.84 -5.16
CA LEU A 7 -6.49 10.42 -5.35
C LEU A 7 -8.00 10.27 -5.48
N ASP A 8 -8.45 9.72 -6.59
CA ASP A 8 -9.84 9.33 -6.73
C ASP A 8 -10.22 8.50 -5.50
N LYS A 9 -11.49 8.58 -5.06
CA LYS A 9 -11.89 7.93 -3.81
C LYS A 9 -11.67 6.42 -3.83
N GLY A 10 -11.62 5.80 -5.02
CA GLY A 10 -11.33 4.38 -5.21
C GLY A 10 -9.85 4.03 -5.38
N SER A 11 -8.94 5.00 -5.38
CA SER A 11 -7.50 4.76 -5.55
C SER A 11 -6.81 4.58 -4.20
N TRP A 12 -5.97 3.55 -4.11
CA TRP A 12 -5.08 3.33 -2.97
C TRP A 12 -3.81 4.17 -3.09
N LEU A 13 -3.20 4.46 -1.94
CA LEU A 13 -1.86 5.02 -1.81
C LEU A 13 -0.92 3.94 -1.25
N LEU A 14 0.26 3.84 -1.85
CA LEU A 14 1.32 2.95 -1.40
C LEU A 14 2.58 3.76 -1.09
N GLY A 15 3.06 3.67 0.15
CA GLY A 15 4.36 4.16 0.57
C GLY A 15 5.43 3.08 0.49
N ASN A 16 6.69 3.49 0.59
CA ASN A 16 7.86 2.61 0.52
C ASN A 16 7.86 1.68 -0.71
N ILE A 17 7.72 2.26 -1.91
CA ILE A 17 7.69 1.50 -3.16
C ILE A 17 8.96 0.66 -3.29
N ASN A 18 8.76 -0.62 -3.58
CA ASN A 18 9.73 -1.70 -3.67
C ASN A 18 10.57 -1.90 -2.40
N GLN A 19 10.09 -1.44 -1.25
CA GLN A 19 10.75 -1.62 0.06
C GLN A 19 12.19 -1.08 0.05
N THR A 20 12.38 0.09 -0.56
CA THR A 20 13.70 0.75 -0.70
C THR A 20 14.14 1.47 0.57
N GLY A 21 13.20 1.86 1.44
CA GLY A 21 13.46 2.47 2.73
C GLY A 21 13.39 1.47 3.88
N TYR A 22 14.19 1.69 4.92
CA TYR A 22 14.16 0.93 6.17
C TYR A 22 13.11 1.50 7.13
N PHE A 23 11.85 1.49 6.70
CA PHE A 23 10.71 1.92 7.51
C PHE A 23 9.44 1.19 7.07
N ARG A 24 8.49 1.09 7.99
CA ARG A 24 7.16 0.51 7.78
C ARG A 24 6.15 1.60 7.46
N VAL A 25 5.11 1.27 6.71
CA VAL A 25 4.03 2.21 6.40
C VAL A 25 2.74 1.73 7.04
N ASN A 26 2.22 2.52 7.97
CA ASN A 26 0.87 2.32 8.49
C ASN A 26 -0.13 3.19 7.72
N TYR A 27 -1.18 2.56 7.22
CA TYR A 27 -2.25 3.24 6.50
C TYR A 27 -3.51 3.34 7.38
N ASP A 28 -4.39 4.29 7.06
CA ASP A 28 -5.73 4.27 7.65
C ASP A 28 -6.54 3.05 7.15
N LEU A 29 -7.63 2.75 7.86
CA LEU A 29 -8.48 1.59 7.55
C LEU A 29 -9.03 1.61 6.12
N ARG A 30 -9.30 2.81 5.57
CA ARG A 30 -9.84 2.94 4.22
C ARG A 30 -8.80 2.54 3.19
N ASN A 31 -7.57 3.03 3.33
CA ASN A 31 -6.52 2.71 2.40
C ASN A 31 -6.07 1.25 2.52
N TRP A 32 -6.07 0.67 3.73
CA TRP A 32 -5.90 -0.78 3.91
C TRP A 32 -6.92 -1.58 3.12
N ARG A 33 -8.21 -1.21 3.19
CA ARG A 33 -9.27 -1.87 2.41
C ARG A 33 -9.03 -1.76 0.90
N LEU A 34 -8.67 -0.58 0.40
CA LEU A 34 -8.39 -0.39 -1.03
C LEU A 34 -7.17 -1.20 -1.52
N LEU A 35 -6.13 -1.33 -0.69
CA LEU A 35 -4.97 -2.17 -0.99
C LEU A 35 -5.34 -3.66 -1.00
N ILE A 36 -6.15 -4.10 -0.03
CA ILE A 36 -6.68 -5.47 0.02
C ILE A 36 -7.53 -5.77 -1.22
N ASP A 37 -8.44 -4.87 -1.58
CA ASP A 37 -9.28 -4.99 -2.77
C ASP A 37 -8.44 -5.06 -4.04
N GLN A 38 -7.37 -4.25 -4.15
CA GLN A 38 -6.44 -4.34 -5.28
C GLN A 38 -5.73 -5.69 -5.32
N LEU A 39 -5.25 -6.21 -4.19
CA LEU A 39 -4.57 -7.50 -4.11
C LEU A 39 -5.50 -8.65 -4.53
N ILE A 40 -6.77 -8.62 -4.11
CA ILE A 40 -7.78 -9.61 -4.49
C ILE A 40 -8.15 -9.47 -5.97
N ARG A 41 -8.37 -8.24 -6.45
CA ARG A 41 -8.82 -7.98 -7.83
C ARG A 41 -7.74 -8.28 -8.86
N ASN A 42 -6.52 -7.80 -8.63
CA ASN A 42 -5.36 -8.07 -9.47
C ASN A 42 -4.06 -7.72 -8.72
N HIS A 43 -3.42 -8.73 -8.13
CA HIS A 43 -2.18 -8.54 -7.38
C HIS A 43 -0.97 -8.17 -8.27
N GLU A 44 -1.01 -8.39 -9.59
CA GLU A 44 0.12 -8.11 -10.48
C GLU A 44 0.37 -6.61 -10.71
N VAL A 45 -0.63 -5.77 -10.42
CA VAL A 45 -0.49 -4.30 -10.42
C VAL A 45 0.55 -3.85 -9.39
N LEU A 46 0.70 -4.59 -8.30
CA LEU A 46 1.73 -4.35 -7.29
C LEU A 46 2.91 -5.29 -7.54
N SER A 47 4.13 -4.77 -7.52
CA SER A 47 5.34 -5.60 -7.62
C SER A 47 5.39 -6.66 -6.51
N VAL A 48 6.11 -7.76 -6.72
CA VAL A 48 6.30 -8.81 -5.71
C VAL A 48 6.79 -8.21 -4.39
N SER A 49 7.78 -7.31 -4.44
CA SER A 49 8.33 -6.62 -3.26
C SER A 49 7.30 -5.76 -2.53
N ASN A 50 6.44 -5.04 -3.27
CA ASN A 50 5.36 -4.25 -2.67
C ASN A 50 4.38 -5.14 -1.91
N ARG A 51 4.01 -6.29 -2.48
CA ARG A 51 3.08 -7.22 -1.82
C ARG A 51 3.69 -7.84 -0.57
N ALA A 52 4.95 -8.27 -0.64
CA ALA A 52 5.67 -8.81 0.52
C ALA A 52 5.76 -7.77 1.64
N GLY A 53 6.06 -6.52 1.31
CA GLY A 53 6.10 -5.41 2.26
C GLY A 53 4.76 -5.12 2.93
N LEU A 54 3.66 -5.11 2.17
CA LEU A 54 2.31 -4.92 2.74
C LEU A 54 1.94 -6.04 3.74
N VAL A 55 2.36 -7.28 3.46
CA VAL A 55 2.15 -8.40 4.38
C VAL A 55 3.00 -8.22 5.65
N ASP A 56 4.28 -7.89 5.51
CA ASP A 56 5.16 -7.64 6.67
C ASP A 56 4.64 -6.50 7.57
N ASP A 57 4.22 -5.39 6.96
CA ASP A 57 3.63 -4.25 7.66
C ASP A 57 2.36 -4.66 8.41
N ALA A 58 1.47 -5.45 7.80
CA ALA A 58 0.22 -5.89 8.42
C ALA A 58 0.44 -6.80 9.65
N PHE A 59 1.40 -7.73 9.59
CA PHE A 59 1.73 -8.58 10.75
C PHE A 59 2.48 -7.83 11.84
N SER A 60 3.23 -6.78 11.47
CA SER A 60 4.03 -5.98 12.39
C SER A 60 3.25 -4.91 13.15
N LEU A 61 2.08 -4.51 12.64
CA LEU A 61 1.25 -3.43 13.18
C LEU A 61 -0.02 -3.95 13.88
N ALA A 62 -0.12 -5.27 14.10
CA ALA A 62 -1.26 -5.97 14.70
C ALA A 62 -1.42 -5.72 16.20
#